data_AF-A0A8X6L9N9-F1
#
_entry.id   AF-A0A8X6L9N9-F1
#
_cell.length_a   1.000
_cell.length_b   1.000
_cell.length_c   1.000
_cell.angle_alpha   90.00
_cell.angle_beta   90.00
_cell.angle_gamma   90.00
#
_symmetry.space_group_name_H-M   'P 1'
#
loop_
_entity.id
_entity.type
_entity.pdbx_description
1 polymer ?
#
loop_
_entity_poly.entity_id
_entity_poly.type
_entity_poly.pdbx_seq_one_letter_code
_entity_poly.pdbx_strand_id
1 'polypeptide(L)'
;FFYMMKGDMRLVVAERGQFRDIRIREGEVFLLPARIPHSPQRISDTLGLVIERERSSQELDCLRYYVDDSDEILYEKWFHCENLEKLGPLIKEYFNSEAYKTGKPIPGSILENKPIKQDFERNLGEPFSLQDWLNHHKEVIDINGKKELFEGFVSR
;
A
#
# COMPACT_ATOMS: atom_id res chain seq x y z
N PHE A 1 -4.08 -6.72 1.84
CA PHE A 1 -3.45 -8.04 1.62
C PHE A 1 -3.13 -8.18 0.13
N PHE A 2 -1.96 -8.74 -0.19
CA PHE A 2 -1.51 -9.00 -1.56
C PHE A 2 -1.17 -10.48 -1.72
N TYR A 3 -1.52 -11.05 -2.88
CA TYR A 3 -1.11 -12.38 -3.31
C TYR A 3 -0.85 -12.37 -4.81
N MET A 4 0.34 -12.76 -5.26
CA MET A 4 0.66 -12.82 -6.69
C MET A 4 0.39 -14.22 -7.23
N MET A 5 -0.66 -14.36 -8.04
CA MET A 5 -1.06 -15.64 -8.65
C MET A 5 -0.27 -15.97 -9.92
N LYS A 6 0.17 -14.93 -10.66
CA LYS A 6 1.02 -15.05 -11.84
C LYS A 6 1.98 -13.87 -11.93
N GLY A 7 3.25 -14.16 -12.13
CA GLY A 7 4.35 -13.21 -12.24
C GLY A 7 4.59 -12.38 -10.97
N ASP A 8 5.52 -11.44 -11.09
CA ASP A 8 6.00 -10.65 -9.96
C ASP A 8 5.38 -9.24 -9.97
N MET A 9 5.28 -8.64 -8.79
CA MET A 9 5.06 -7.20 -8.65
C MET A 9 6.09 -6.56 -7.73
N ARG A 10 6.22 -5.24 -7.87
CA ARG A 10 7.00 -4.41 -6.95
C ARG A 10 6.06 -3.46 -6.23
N LEU A 11 6.15 -3.40 -4.91
CA LEU A 11 5.41 -2.47 -4.08
C LEU A 11 6.41 -1.49 -3.47
N VAL A 12 6.41 -0.24 -3.94
CA VAL A 12 7.22 0.81 -3.31
C VAL A 12 6.49 1.26 -2.06
N VAL A 13 7.15 1.31 -0.91
CA VAL A 13 6.56 1.71 0.38
C VAL A 13 7.41 2.79 1.05
N ALA A 14 6.78 3.68 1.80
CA ALA A 14 7.50 4.58 2.70
C ALA A 14 7.63 3.92 4.08
N GLU A 15 8.74 3.23 4.31
CA GLU A 15 9.08 2.58 5.58
C GLU A 15 10.09 3.47 6.33
N ARG A 16 9.76 3.90 7.55
CA ARG A 16 10.68 4.71 8.38
C ARG A 16 11.19 5.99 7.72
N GLY A 17 10.32 6.63 6.94
CA GLY A 17 10.65 7.84 6.19
C GLY A 17 11.54 7.59 4.96
N GLN A 18 11.81 6.33 4.62
CA GLN A 18 12.59 5.96 3.44
C GLN A 18 11.73 5.17 2.46
N PHE A 19 11.92 5.42 1.17
CA PHE A 19 11.31 4.58 0.15
C PHE A 19 12.06 3.26 0.03
N ARG A 20 11.30 2.18 0.05
CA ARG A 20 11.79 0.82 -0.07
C ARG A 20 10.97 0.06 -1.11
N ASP A 21 11.67 -0.72 -1.94
CA ASP A 21 11.03 -1.64 -2.87
C ASP A 21 10.79 -3.00 -2.19
N ILE A 22 9.52 -3.43 -2.12
CA ILE A 22 9.13 -4.78 -1.72
C ILE A 22 8.77 -5.56 -2.98
N ARG A 23 9.56 -6.58 -3.33
CA ARG A 23 9.25 -7.50 -4.44
C ARG A 23 8.38 -8.64 -3.92
N ILE A 24 7.19 -8.77 -4.48
CA ILE A 24 6.24 -9.86 -4.21
C ILE A 24 6.24 -10.74 -5.45
N ARG A 25 6.86 -11.91 -5.36
CA ARG A 25 7.00 -12.86 -6.48
C ARG A 25 5.75 -13.70 -6.67
N GLU A 26 5.66 -14.34 -7.83
CA GLU A 26 4.63 -15.37 -8.07
C GLU A 26 4.58 -16.39 -6.92
N GLY A 27 3.38 -16.67 -6.41
CA GLY A 27 3.15 -17.55 -5.27
C GLY A 27 3.32 -16.89 -3.88
N GLU A 28 3.88 -15.68 -3.80
CA GLU A 28 4.11 -14.99 -2.53
C GLU A 28 2.89 -14.19 -2.07
N VAL A 29 2.69 -14.16 -0.75
CA VAL A 29 1.72 -13.31 -0.04
C VAL A 29 2.42 -12.22 0.76
N PHE A 30 1.74 -11.09 0.91
CA PHE A 30 2.22 -9.96 1.70
C PHE A 30 1.07 -9.20 2.37
N LEU A 31 1.21 -8.86 3.64
CA LEU A 31 0.23 -8.05 4.37
C LEU A 31 0.81 -6.67 4.66
N LEU A 32 0.22 -5.65 4.04
CA LEU A 32 0.56 -4.26 4.30
C LEU A 32 -0.25 -3.72 5.49
N PRO A 33 0.41 -3.24 6.56
CA PRO A 33 -0.23 -2.53 7.66
C PRO A 33 -0.90 -1.22 7.23
N ALA A 34 -1.88 -0.77 8.02
CA ALA A 34 -2.59 0.47 7.77
C ALA A 34 -1.66 1.70 7.83
N ARG A 35 -2.02 2.75 7.08
CA ARG A 35 -1.41 4.10 7.13
C ARG A 35 0.04 4.18 6.64
N ILE A 36 0.50 3.16 5.89
CA ILE A 36 1.79 3.16 5.22
C ILE A 36 1.59 3.60 3.76
N PRO A 37 2.20 4.72 3.32
CA PRO A 37 2.18 5.11 1.92
C PRO A 37 2.79 4.01 1.05
N HIS A 38 2.10 3.65 -0.03
CA HIS A 38 2.52 2.58 -0.92
C HIS A 38 2.13 2.88 -2.38
N SER A 39 2.94 2.38 -3.31
CA SER A 39 2.78 2.59 -4.75
C SER A 39 3.01 1.27 -5.49
N PRO A 40 1.94 0.54 -5.85
CA PRO A 40 2.03 -0.75 -6.53
C PRO A 40 2.48 -0.57 -7.98
N GLN A 41 3.51 -1.32 -8.37
CA GLN A 41 4.10 -1.35 -9.71
C GLN A 41 3.91 -2.75 -10.29
N ARG A 42 3.20 -2.84 -11.42
CA ARG A 42 2.91 -4.10 -12.12
C ARG A 42 3.52 -4.06 -13.52
N ILE A 43 3.98 -5.20 -13.99
CA ILE A 43 4.39 -5.42 -15.39
C ILE A 43 3.33 -6.21 -16.15
N SER A 44 3.44 -6.28 -17.47
CA SER A 44 2.51 -7.04 -18.31
C SER A 44 2.48 -8.53 -17.94
N ASP A 45 1.39 -9.20 -18.31
CA ASP A 45 1.23 -10.66 -18.17
C ASP A 45 1.22 -11.20 -16.73
N THR A 46 0.96 -10.33 -15.74
CA THR A 46 0.86 -10.67 -14.31
C THR A 46 -0.59 -10.69 -13.82
N LEU A 47 -0.86 -11.45 -12.76
CA LEU A 47 -2.15 -11.51 -12.06
C LEU A 47 -1.92 -11.49 -10.56
N GLY A 48 -2.52 -10.52 -9.87
CA GLY A 48 -2.44 -10.41 -8.42
C GLY A 48 -3.81 -10.20 -7.78
N LEU A 49 -4.03 -10.85 -6.64
CA LEU A 49 -5.17 -10.65 -5.77
C LEU A 49 -4.82 -9.58 -4.72
N VAL A 50 -5.71 -8.61 -4.58
CA VAL A 50 -5.67 -7.61 -3.51
C VAL A 50 -6.97 -7.70 -2.73
N ILE A 51 -6.87 -7.80 -1.41
CA ILE A 51 -8.03 -7.72 -0.51
C ILE A 51 -7.84 -6.53 0.41
N GLU A 52 -8.84 -5.65 0.39
CA GLU A 52 -9.01 -4.50 1.26
C GLU A 52 -10.40 -4.56 1.89
N ARG A 53 -10.67 -3.66 2.84
CA ARG A 53 -12.00 -3.49 3.44
C ARG A 53 -12.63 -2.18 3.04
N GLU A 54 -13.95 -2.14 3.09
CA GLU A 54 -14.69 -0.89 3.03
C GLU A 54 -14.26 0.05 4.17
N ARG A 55 -14.20 1.35 3.87
CA ARG A 55 -13.84 2.38 4.82
C ARG A 55 -15.06 2.75 5.65
N SER A 56 -14.88 2.98 6.95
CA SER A 56 -15.92 3.61 7.76
C SER A 56 -16.07 5.08 7.37
N SER A 57 -17.21 5.70 7.68
CA SER A 57 -17.50 7.10 7.31
C SER A 57 -16.53 8.13 7.90
N GLN A 58 -15.73 7.76 8.91
CA GLN A 58 -14.73 8.62 9.54
C GLN A 58 -13.33 8.45 8.95
N GLU A 59 -13.14 7.47 8.07
CA GLU A 59 -11.84 7.15 7.47
C GLU A 59 -11.67 7.85 6.13
N LEU A 60 -10.50 8.45 5.95
CA LEU A 60 -10.09 9.09 4.71
C LEU A 60 -8.92 8.32 4.11
N ASP A 61 -8.91 8.24 2.79
CA ASP A 61 -7.76 7.83 2.00
C ASP A 61 -7.01 9.08 1.52
N CYS A 62 -5.78 8.87 1.08
CA CYS A 62 -4.93 9.94 0.57
C CYS A 62 -4.21 9.48 -0.70
N LEU A 63 -4.36 10.25 -1.77
CA LEU A 63 -3.50 10.16 -2.94
C LEU A 63 -2.36 11.17 -2.78
N ARG A 64 -1.11 10.72 -2.91
CA ARG A 64 0.07 11.57 -2.68
C ARG A 64 1.14 11.34 -3.73
N TYR A 65 1.78 12.42 -4.14
CA TYR A 65 2.99 12.44 -4.95
C TYR A 65 4.11 13.12 -4.17
N TYR A 66 5.35 12.73 -4.45
CA TYR A 66 6.55 13.23 -3.80
C TYR A 66 7.43 13.97 -4.80
N VAL A 67 8.31 14.83 -4.29
CA VAL A 67 9.38 15.42 -5.10
C VAL A 67 10.35 14.31 -5.48
N ASP A 68 10.87 14.35 -6.71
CA ASP A 68 11.79 13.31 -7.20
C ASP A 68 12.97 13.11 -6.24
N ASP A 69 13.31 11.85 -5.99
CA ASP A 69 14.39 11.41 -5.09
C ASP A 69 14.33 11.97 -3.66
N SER A 70 13.12 12.31 -3.17
CA SER A 70 12.89 12.95 -1.87
C SER A 70 11.62 12.44 -1.17
N ASP A 71 11.60 12.48 0.16
CA ASP A 71 10.40 12.21 0.98
C ASP A 71 9.49 13.46 1.16
N GLU A 72 9.86 14.58 0.54
CA GLU A 72 9.08 15.81 0.50
C GLU A 72 7.80 15.62 -0.32
N ILE A 73 6.67 16.07 0.24
CA ILE A 73 5.36 15.92 -0.39
C ILE A 73 5.19 17.00 -1.46
N LEU A 74 5.05 16.57 -2.71
CA LEU A 74 4.78 17.44 -3.85
C LEU A 74 3.29 17.81 -3.95
N TYR A 75 2.41 16.83 -3.71
CA TYR A 75 0.97 16.98 -3.84
C TYR A 75 0.26 15.96 -2.97
N GLU A 76 -0.82 16.35 -2.29
CA GLU A 76 -1.71 15.40 -1.61
C GLU A 76 -3.18 15.76 -1.78
N LYS A 77 -4.03 14.72 -1.84
CA LYS A 77 -5.48 14.84 -1.78
C LYS A 77 -6.08 13.82 -0.85
N TRP A 78 -6.82 14.32 0.12
CA TRP A 78 -7.58 13.54 1.08
C TRP A 78 -9.02 13.41 0.61
N PHE A 79 -9.57 12.20 0.68
CA PHE A 79 -10.92 11.92 0.22
C PHE A 79 -11.51 10.71 0.95
N HIS A 80 -12.83 10.62 1.01
CA HIS A 80 -13.49 9.40 1.47
C HIS A 80 -13.62 8.41 0.30
N CYS A 81 -13.00 7.23 0.44
CA CYS A 81 -12.96 6.23 -0.62
C CYS A 81 -14.17 5.28 -0.54
N GLU A 82 -15.26 5.66 -1.19
CA GLU A 82 -16.43 4.78 -1.39
C GLU A 82 -16.16 3.70 -2.45
N ASN A 83 -15.42 4.07 -3.51
CA ASN A 83 -14.92 3.16 -4.53
C ASN A 83 -13.56 3.63 -5.07
N LEU A 84 -12.76 2.71 -5.60
CA LEU A 84 -11.44 3.04 -6.14
C LEU A 84 -11.49 3.76 -7.50
N GLU A 85 -12.65 3.81 -8.17
CA GLU A 85 -12.81 4.57 -9.42
C GLU A 85 -12.59 6.08 -9.21
N LYS A 86 -12.78 6.57 -7.97
CA LYS A 86 -12.45 7.96 -7.58
C LYS A 86 -10.99 8.33 -7.83
N LEU A 87 -10.06 7.36 -7.86
CA LEU A 87 -8.64 7.63 -8.08
C LEU A 87 -8.37 8.20 -9.48
N GLY A 88 -9.08 7.74 -10.52
CA GLY A 88 -8.84 8.18 -11.90
C GLY A 88 -8.96 9.71 -12.06
N PRO A 89 -10.07 10.33 -11.64
CA PRO A 89 -10.22 11.79 -11.61
C PRO A 89 -9.15 12.51 -10.77
N LEU A 90 -8.82 12.02 -9.57
CA LEU A 90 -7.81 12.64 -8.69
C LEU A 90 -6.40 12.61 -9.30
N ILE A 91 -6.06 11.51 -9.97
CA ILE A 91 -4.82 11.39 -10.73
C ILE A 91 -4.78 12.39 -11.88
N LYS A 92 -5.87 12.55 -12.63
CA LYS A 92 -5.98 13.57 -13.68
C LYS A 92 -5.87 14.99 -13.14
N GLU A 93 -6.41 15.26 -11.94
CA GLU A 93 -6.24 16.55 -11.27
C GLU A 93 -4.77 16.85 -11.00
N TYR A 94 -4.03 15.87 -10.45
CA TYR A 94 -2.59 16.01 -10.21
C TYR A 94 -1.83 16.35 -11.50
N PHE A 95 -2.03 15.60 -12.58
CA PHE A 95 -1.31 15.83 -13.85
C PHE A 95 -1.65 17.18 -14.52
N ASN A 96 -2.77 17.81 -14.15
CA ASN A 96 -3.13 19.16 -14.62
C ASN A 96 -2.69 20.28 -13.65
N SER A 97 -2.15 19.93 -12.48
CA SER A 97 -1.80 20.88 -11.42
C SER A 97 -0.50 21.64 -11.70
N GLU A 98 -0.35 22.80 -11.07
CA GLU A 98 0.92 23.54 -11.08
C GLU A 98 2.04 22.77 -10.37
N ALA A 99 1.71 21.93 -9.37
CA ALA A 99 2.70 21.09 -8.70
C ALA A 99 3.36 20.13 -9.69
N TYR A 100 2.58 19.46 -10.55
CA TYR A 100 3.12 18.60 -11.60
C TYR A 100 3.92 19.40 -12.65
N LYS A 101 3.43 20.55 -13.11
CA LYS A 101 4.11 21.37 -14.11
C LYS A 101 5.46 21.92 -13.64
N THR A 102 5.57 22.25 -12.36
CA THR A 102 6.74 22.92 -11.78
C THR A 102 7.67 21.98 -11.03
N GLY A 103 7.21 20.78 -10.66
CA GLY A 103 7.91 19.85 -9.79
C GLY A 103 8.08 20.38 -8.36
N LYS A 104 7.30 21.39 -7.95
CA LYS A 104 7.42 22.04 -6.63
C LYS A 104 6.11 22.00 -5.85
N PRO A 105 6.16 21.80 -4.52
CA PRO A 105 4.96 21.92 -3.69
C PRO A 105 4.38 23.33 -3.80
N ILE A 106 3.05 23.43 -3.89
CA ILE A 106 2.36 24.72 -3.92
C ILE A 106 2.15 25.20 -2.47
N PRO A 107 2.56 26.44 -2.11
CA PRO A 107 2.37 26.96 -0.75
C PRO A 107 0.91 26.87 -0.29
N GLY A 108 0.69 26.30 0.90
CA GLY A 108 -0.63 26.11 1.48
C GLY A 108 -1.46 24.95 0.91
N SER A 109 -0.95 24.20 -0.08
CA SER A 109 -1.67 23.05 -0.66
C SER A 109 -1.53 21.76 0.16
N ILE A 110 -0.49 21.65 0.99
CA ILE A 110 -0.23 20.51 1.86
C ILE A 110 -0.81 20.82 3.24
N LEU A 111 -1.63 19.91 3.79
CA LEU A 111 -2.26 20.15 5.09
C LEU A 111 -1.23 20.03 6.22
N GLU A 112 -1.12 21.07 7.04
CA GLU A 112 -0.33 21.02 8.28
C GLU A 112 -0.90 19.99 9.25
N ASN A 113 -2.23 20.02 9.44
CA ASN A 113 -2.97 19.08 10.29
C ASN A 113 -3.60 17.98 9.46
N LYS A 114 -2.85 16.90 9.22
CA LYS A 114 -3.30 15.76 8.42
C LYS A 114 -4.41 14.98 9.13
N PRO A 115 -5.47 14.54 8.42
CA PRO A 115 -6.55 13.74 9.00
C PRO A 115 -6.09 12.40 9.59
N ILE A 116 -5.01 11.83 9.05
CA ILE A 116 -4.41 10.57 9.50
C ILE A 116 -2.91 10.76 9.68
N LYS A 117 -2.39 10.28 10.83
CA LYS A 117 -0.96 10.13 11.06
C LYS A 117 -0.45 8.89 10.33
N GLN A 118 0.47 9.06 9.38
CA GLN A 118 1.14 7.96 8.70
C GLN A 118 1.96 7.13 9.70
N ASP A 119 2.04 5.82 9.49
CA ASP A 119 2.89 4.92 10.27
C ASP A 119 4.28 4.88 9.62
N PHE A 120 5.24 5.57 10.23
CA PHE A 120 6.65 5.54 9.84
C PHE A 120 7.52 4.81 10.89
N GLU A 121 6.94 4.10 11.85
CA GLU A 121 7.74 3.47 12.93
C GLU A 121 7.87 1.97 12.71
N ARG A 122 6.84 1.37 12.11
CA ARG A 122 6.72 -0.08 11.93
C ARG A 122 7.76 -0.64 10.97
N ASN A 123 8.30 -1.80 11.32
CA ASN A 123 9.02 -2.66 10.38
C ASN A 123 8.01 -3.50 9.61
N LEU A 124 8.14 -3.49 8.29
CA LEU A 124 7.42 -4.37 7.40
C LEU A 124 8.11 -5.73 7.36
N GLY A 125 7.30 -6.79 7.42
CA GLY A 125 7.79 -8.14 7.15
C GLY A 125 8.14 -8.31 5.68
N GLU A 126 8.73 -9.45 5.34
CA GLU A 126 8.96 -9.83 3.94
C GLU A 126 7.75 -10.59 3.38
N PRO A 127 7.50 -10.50 2.05
CA PRO A 127 6.67 -11.46 1.36
C PRO A 127 7.20 -12.88 1.52
N PHE A 128 6.31 -13.87 1.51
CA PHE A 128 6.68 -15.27 1.62
C PHE A 128 5.79 -16.17 0.78
N SER A 129 6.33 -17.32 0.35
CA SER A 129 5.61 -18.32 -0.45
C SER A 129 4.42 -18.89 0.33
N LEU A 130 3.21 -18.73 -0.21
CA LEU A 130 2.00 -19.28 0.40
C LEU A 130 2.04 -20.80 0.42
N GLN A 131 2.54 -21.43 -0.65
CA GLN A 131 2.59 -22.88 -0.76
C GLN A 131 3.57 -23.48 0.25
N ASP A 132 4.74 -22.88 0.43
CA ASP A 132 5.72 -23.37 1.40
C ASP A 132 5.21 -23.20 2.83
N TRP A 133 4.55 -22.07 3.12
CA TRP A 133 3.89 -21.84 4.40
C TRP A 133 2.80 -22.89 4.66
N LEU A 134 1.92 -23.17 3.70
CA LEU A 134 0.87 -24.18 3.83
C LEU A 134 1.44 -25.58 4.05
N ASN A 135 2.50 -25.95 3.31
CA ASN A 135 3.17 -27.23 3.47
C ASN A 135 3.80 -27.37 4.86
N HIS A 136 4.46 -26.32 5.34
CA HIS A 136 5.10 -26.30 6.65
C HIS A 136 4.09 -26.40 7.81
N HIS A 137 2.90 -25.82 7.65
CA HIS A 137 1.87 -25.81 8.68
C HIS A 137 0.76 -26.85 8.49
N LYS A 138 0.92 -27.77 7.53
CA LYS A 138 -0.13 -28.73 7.13
C LYS A 138 -0.68 -29.54 8.29
N GLU A 139 0.19 -30.13 9.12
CA GLU A 139 -0.25 -30.94 10.27
C GLU A 139 -1.08 -30.14 11.27
N VAL A 140 -0.65 -28.91 11.56
CA VAL A 140 -1.36 -28.01 12.49
C VAL A 140 -2.74 -27.64 11.93
N ILE A 141 -2.84 -27.39 10.63
CA ILE A 141 -4.10 -27.06 9.96
C ILE A 141 -5.01 -28.29 9.93
N ASP A 142 -4.48 -29.47 9.62
CA ASP A 142 -5.26 -30.71 9.55
C ASP A 142 -5.84 -31.09 10.95
N ILE A 143 -5.10 -30.82 12.03
CA ILE A 143 -5.56 -31.07 13.42
C ILE A 143 -6.55 -30.01 13.90
N ASN A 144 -6.22 -28.73 13.73
CA ASN A 144 -6.99 -27.62 14.32
C ASN A 144 -8.07 -27.04 13.40
N GLY A 145 -8.10 -27.47 12.14
CA GLY A 145 -8.95 -26.93 11.07
C GLY A 145 -8.55 -25.53 10.58
N LYS A 146 -7.57 -24.87 11.22
CA LYS A 146 -7.12 -23.51 10.87
C LYS A 146 -5.73 -23.18 11.44
N LYS A 147 -5.07 -22.22 10.80
CA LYS A 147 -3.90 -21.51 11.32
C LYS A 147 -3.89 -20.08 10.76
N GLU A 148 -3.52 -19.11 11.59
CA GLU A 148 -3.43 -17.70 11.16
C GLU A 148 -2.19 -17.48 10.29
N LEU A 149 -2.37 -16.88 9.12
CA LEU A 149 -1.30 -16.63 8.14
C LEU A 149 -0.34 -15.51 8.58
N PHE A 150 -0.83 -14.52 9.32
CA PHE A 150 -0.09 -13.36 9.80
C PHE A 150 -0.26 -13.21 11.31
N GLU A 151 0.33 -14.12 12.07
CA GLU A 151 0.26 -14.13 13.54
C GLU A 151 0.75 -12.83 14.17
N GLY A 152 0.06 -12.38 15.21
CA GLY A 152 0.42 -11.16 15.94
C GLY A 152 0.17 -9.86 15.16
N PHE A 153 -0.39 -9.93 13.95
CA PHE A 153 -0.83 -8.74 13.24
C PHE A 153 -2.08 -8.16 13.91
N VAL A 154 -1.95 -6.94 14.45
CA VAL A 154 -3.08 -6.17 14.96
C VAL A 154 -3.37 -5.05 13.97
N SER A 155 -4.55 -5.10 13.36
CA SER A 155 -5.10 -3.94 12.63
C SER A 155 -5.38 -2.85 13.65
N ARG A 156 -4.68 -1.72 13.55
CA ARG A 156 -4.98 -0.50 14.31
C ARG A 156 -6.06 0.32 13.62
#